data_AF-A0A849UYD3-F1
#
_entry.id   AF-A0A849UYD3-F1
#
_cell.length_a   1.000
_cell.length_b   1.000
_cell.length_c   1.000
_cell.angle_alpha   90.00
_cell.angle_beta   90.00
_cell.angle_gamma   90.00
#
_symmetry.space_group_name_H-M   'P 1'
#
loop_
_entity.id
_entity.type
_entity.pdbx_description
1 polymer ?
#
loop_
_entity_poly.entity_id
_entity_poly.type
_entity_poly.pdbx_seq_one_letter_code
_entity_poly.pdbx_strand_id
1 'polypeptide(L)' 'IRERLEHELDLVIDAGVVMYEETTIIAFLEHGPEIVRQGKGIAPMLD' A
#
# COMPACT_ATOMS: atom_id res chain seq x y z
N ILE A 1 -10.44 11.03 -5.91
CA ILE A 1 -11.05 9.67 -5.98
C ILE A 1 -12.50 9.78 -6.45
N ARG A 2 -13.38 10.45 -5.69
CA ARG A 2 -14.81 10.64 -6.03
C ARG A 2 -15.04 11.08 -7.48
N GLU A 3 -14.47 12.21 -7.89
CA GLU A 3 -14.59 12.76 -9.27
C GLU A 3 -14.23 11.79 -10.40
N ARG A 4 -13.42 10.76 -10.11
CA ARG A 4 -12.94 9.80 -11.12
C ARG A 4 -13.69 8.47 -11.11
N LEU A 5 -14.29 8.08 -9.98
CA LEU A 5 -14.75 6.70 -9.75
C LEU A 5 -16.15 6.60 -9.14
N GLU A 6 -16.85 7.72 -8.91
CA GLU A 6 -18.17 7.70 -8.26
C GLU A 6 -19.26 6.94 -9.02
N HIS A 7 -19.11 6.77 -10.34
CA HIS A 7 -20.04 6.00 -11.18
C HIS A 7 -19.66 4.52 -11.30
N GLU A 8 -18.47 4.14 -10.83
CA GLU A 8 -17.91 2.79 -10.96
C GLU A 8 -17.87 2.03 -9.62
N LEU A 9 -18.21 2.71 -8.52
CA LEU A 9 -18.16 2.18 -7.16
C LEU A 9 -19.49 2.45 -6.44
N ASP A 10 -19.90 1.55 -5.56
CA ASP A 10 -21.14 1.72 -4.78
C ASP A 10 -21.04 2.84 -3.73
N LEU A 11 -19.82 3.10 -3.22
CA LEU A 11 -19.59 4.07 -2.14
C LEU A 11 -18.16 4.63 -2.15
N VAL A 12 -18.04 5.92 -1.84
CA VAL A 12 -16.76 6.59 -1.57
C VAL A 12 -16.80 7.23 -0.18
N ILE A 13 -15.93 6.79 0.72
CA ILE A 13 -15.77 7.35 2.07
C ILE A 13 -14.84 8.55 2.01
N ASP A 14 -15.31 9.71 2.50
CA ASP A 14 -14.51 10.93 2.62
C ASP A 14 -13.95 11.05 4.03
N ALA A 15 -12.65 10.78 4.18
CA ALA A 15 -11.92 10.89 5.44
C ALA A 15 -10.96 12.11 5.44
N GLY A 16 -11.13 13.05 4.51
CA GLY A 16 -10.20 14.15 4.30
C GLY A 16 -8.91 13.74 3.55
N VAL A 17 -7.90 14.61 3.62
CA VAL A 17 -6.62 14.41 2.91
C VAL A 17 -5.74 13.42 3.67
N VAL A 18 -5.43 12.30 3.02
CA VAL A 18 -4.44 11.33 3.50
C VAL A 18 -3.18 11.47 2.65
N MET A 19 -2.04 11.74 3.29
CA MET A 19 -0.76 11.81 2.59
C MET A 19 -0.42 10.43 2.04
N TYR A 20 -0.22 10.35 0.72
CA TYR A 20 0.14 9.11 0.06
C TYR A 20 1.59 8.74 0.35
N GLU A 21 1.79 7.53 0.86
CA GLU A 21 3.09 6.90 0.99
C GLU A 21 2.90 5.41 0.73
N GLU A 22 3.74 4.84 -0.13
CA GLU A 22 3.58 3.45 -0.55
C GLU A 22 3.77 2.50 0.64
N THR A 23 3.06 1.38 0.63
CA THR A 23 3.32 0.29 1.58
C THR A 23 4.56 -0.49 1.17
N THR A 24 5.24 -1.02 2.18
CA THR A 24 6.30 -2.01 1.99
C THR A 24 5.68 -3.34 1.61
N ILE A 25 6.20 -3.97 0.56
CA ILE A 25 5.77 -5.28 0.06
C ILE A 25 6.90 -6.27 0.35
N ILE A 26 6.59 -7.30 1.13
CA ILE A 26 7.50 -8.40 1.44
C ILE A 26 6.90 -9.68 0.84
N ALA A 27 7.62 -10.31 -0.07
CA ALA A 27 7.27 -11.61 -0.64
C ALA A 27 7.82 -12.73 0.25
N PHE A 28 7.00 -13.70 0.60
CA PHE A 28 7.41 -14.89 1.33
C PHE A 28 7.60 -16.02 0.33
N LEU A 29 8.85 -16.22 -0.10
CA LEU A 29 9.23 -17.21 -1.10
C LEU A 29 9.79 -18.46 -0.40
N GLU A 30 10.03 -19.53 -1.17
CA GLU A 30 10.52 -20.80 -0.62
C GLU A 30 11.88 -20.66 0.08
N HIS A 31 12.73 -19.76 -0.40
CA HIS A 31 14.07 -19.50 0.18
C HIS A 31 14.07 -18.41 1.26
N GLY A 32 12.90 -17.86 1.60
CA GLY A 32 12.74 -16.87 2.65
C GLY A 32 11.99 -15.60 2.23
N PRO A 33 11.82 -14.66 3.17
CA PRO A 33 11.20 -13.36 2.90
C PRO A 33 12.13 -12.42 2.13
N GLU A 34 11.61 -11.74 1.11
CA GLU A 34 12.32 -10.74 0.30
C GLU A 34 11.53 -9.44 0.19
N ILE A 35 12.22 -8.30 0.26
CA ILE A 35 11.61 -6.98 0.02
C ILE A 35 11.45 -6.79 -1.50
N VAL A 36 10.19 -6.82 -1.97
CA VAL A 36 9.86 -6.51 -3.37
C VAL A 36 9.81 -5.00 -3.60
N ARG A 37 9.36 -4.26 -2.57
CA ARG A 37 9.31 -2.79 -2.58
C ARG A 37 9.40 -2.26 -1.16
N GLN A 38 10.37 -1.38 -0.91
CA GLN A 38 10.46 -0.63 0.33
C GLN A 38 9.52 0.59 0.29
N GLY A 39 8.60 0.67 1.25
CA GLY A 39 7.69 1.80 1.44
C GLY A 39 7.80 2.38 2.86
N LYS A 40 6.69 2.91 3.39
CA LYS A 40 6.60 3.51 4.74
C LYS A 40 7.09 2.60 5.87
N GLY A 41 6.83 1.29 5.74
CA GLY A 41 7.17 0.31 6.78
C GLY A 41 8.61 -0.14 6.65
N ILE A 42 9.51 0.33 7.50
CA ILE A 42 10.90 -0.16 7.50
C ILE A 42 10.95 -1.56 8.11
N ALA A 43 11.60 -2.49 7.41
CA ALA A 43 11.73 -3.89 7.81
C ALA A 43 13.21 -4.24 8.09
N PRO A 44 13.80 -3.69 9.16
CA PRO A 44 15.25 -3.79 9.42
C PRO A 44 15.73 -5.22 9.72
N MET A 45 14.83 -6.16 9.94
CA MET A 45 15.12 -7.57 10.10
C MET A 45 15.42 -8.30 8.78
N LEU A 46 15.25 -7.63 7.64
CA LEU A 46 15.50 -8.15 6.29
C LEU A 46 16.63 -7.39 5.55
N ASP A 47 17.31 -6.46 6.22
CA ASP A 47 18.48 -5.72 5.71
C ASP A 47 19.80 -6.50 5.91
#